data_AF-A0A2P8DIJ7-F1
#
_entry.id   AF-A0A2P8DIJ7-F1
#
_cell.length_a   1.000
_cell.length_b   1.000
_cell.length_c   1.000
_cell.angle_alpha   90.00
_cell.angle_beta   90.00
_cell.angle_gamma   90.00
#
_symmetry.space_group_name_H-M   'P 1'
#
loop_
_entity.id
_entity.type
_entity.pdbx_description
1 polymer ?
#
loop_
_entity_poly.entity_id
_entity_poly.type
_entity_poly.pdbx_seq_one_letter_code
_entity_poly.pdbx_strand_id
1 'polypeptide(L)'
;MGEPPVSPRHPFPAFAKEFGPRGWNVFCTTDADGALVVHGVYCASLPMLCPEGRGLIVHVRTKPEAFGDLMRKHASALESHTTACGVCADVRGGAIRRALASLG
;
A
#
# COMPACT_ATOMS: atom_id res chain seq x y z
N MET A 1 9.26 -29.93 3.75
CA MET A 1 9.82 -28.74 3.09
C MET A 1 9.19 -27.54 3.78
N GLY A 2 9.90 -26.94 4.74
CA GLY A 2 9.40 -25.75 5.44
C GLY A 2 9.56 -24.53 4.53
N GLU A 3 8.52 -23.71 4.45
CA GLU A 3 8.56 -22.43 3.75
C GLU A 3 9.76 -21.60 4.24
N PRO A 4 10.49 -20.93 3.32
CA PRO A 4 11.61 -20.09 3.71
C PRO A 4 11.15 -18.99 4.69
N PRO A 5 11.99 -18.59 5.66
CA PRO A 5 11.64 -17.55 6.60
C PRO A 5 11.31 -16.27 5.84
N VAL A 6 10.08 -15.80 6.05
CA VAL A 6 9.62 -14.49 5.64
C VAL A 6 10.61 -13.47 6.19
N SER A 7 11.26 -12.69 5.31
CA SER A 7 12.19 -11.64 5.70
C SER A 7 11.65 -10.85 6.90
N PRO A 8 12.46 -10.55 7.94
CA PRO A 8 12.02 -9.79 9.12
C PRO A 8 11.37 -8.43 8.80
N ARG A 9 11.56 -7.91 7.57
CA ARG A 9 10.96 -6.67 7.07
C ARG A 9 9.54 -6.82 6.52
N HIS A 10 9.07 -8.04 6.24
CA HIS A 10 7.76 -8.31 5.64
C HIS A 10 6.96 -9.39 6.36
N PRO A 11 6.69 -9.27 7.68
CA PRO A 11 6.00 -10.31 8.45
C PRO A 11 4.58 -10.64 7.95
N PHE A 12 4.02 -9.87 7.01
CA PHE A 12 2.70 -10.09 6.40
C PHE A 12 2.78 -10.28 4.87
N PRO A 13 3.30 -11.42 4.37
CA PRO A 13 3.43 -11.67 2.94
C PRO A 13 2.08 -11.75 2.24
N ALA A 14 1.01 -12.12 2.95
CA ALA A 14 -0.36 -12.11 2.44
C ALA A 14 -0.81 -10.70 2.04
N PHE A 15 -0.55 -9.68 2.87
CA PHE A 15 -0.88 -8.30 2.55
C PHE A 15 -0.04 -7.76 1.40
N ALA A 16 1.23 -8.13 1.34
CA ALA A 16 2.11 -7.75 0.23
C ALA A 16 1.59 -8.30 -1.11
N LYS A 17 1.16 -9.57 -1.13
CA LYS A 17 0.53 -10.21 -2.29
C LYS A 17 -0.83 -9.58 -2.66
N GLU A 18 -1.65 -9.21 -1.66
CA GLU A 18 -2.97 -8.59 -1.88
C GLU A 18 -2.86 -7.16 -2.44
N PHE A 19 -2.00 -6.33 -1.85
CA PHE A 19 -1.98 -4.89 -2.14
C PHE A 19 -0.88 -4.46 -3.12
N GLY A 20 0.17 -5.27 -3.32
CA GLY A 20 1.22 -5.02 -4.32
C GLY A 20 0.68 -4.79 -5.73
N PRO A 21 -0.18 -5.69 -6.27
CA PRO A 21 -0.84 -5.49 -7.56
C PRO A 21 -1.76 -4.26 -7.64
N ARG A 22 -2.07 -3.63 -6.51
CA ARG A 22 -2.86 -2.40 -6.41
C ARG A 22 -1.99 -1.15 -6.22
N GLY A 23 -0.66 -1.29 -6.29
CA GLY A 23 0.31 -0.19 -6.22
C GLY A 23 0.80 0.15 -4.82
N TRP A 24 0.68 -0.75 -3.86
CA TRP A 24 1.05 -0.49 -2.46
C TRP A 24 2.19 -1.35 -1.97
N ASN A 25 3.11 -0.73 -1.23
CA ASN A 25 4.13 -1.43 -0.46
C ASN A 25 3.67 -1.66 0.96
N VAL A 26 3.87 -2.89 1.44
CA VAL A 26 3.53 -3.29 2.81
C VAL A 26 4.80 -3.70 3.56
N PHE A 27 5.06 -3.03 4.67
CA PHE A 27 6.18 -3.31 5.56
C PHE A 27 5.80 -3.02 7.01
N CYS A 28 6.65 -3.43 7.95
CA CYS A 28 6.37 -3.23 9.37
C CYS A 28 7.50 -2.48 10.06
N THR A 29 7.13 -1.75 11.10
CA THR A 29 8.05 -1.11 12.04
C THR A 29 7.61 -1.43 13.46
N THR A 30 8.50 -1.18 14.41
CA THR A 30 8.15 -1.17 15.83
C THR A 30 8.03 0.29 16.25
N ASP A 31 6.95 0.66 16.95
CA ASP A 31 6.80 2.01 17.47
C ASP A 31 7.63 2.23 18.75
N ALA A 32 7.52 3.43 19.33
CA ALA A 32 8.27 3.84 20.51
C ALA A 32 7.94 2.99 21.75
N ASP A 33 6.75 2.39 21.79
CA ASP A 33 6.27 1.55 22.89
C ASP A 33 6.62 0.06 22.67
N GLY A 34 7.34 -0.27 21.60
CA GLY A 34 7.69 -1.64 21.27
C GLY A 34 6.59 -2.40 20.52
N ALA A 35 5.50 -1.74 20.13
CA ALA A 35 4.39 -2.38 19.44
C ALA A 35 4.63 -2.47 17.92
N LEU A 36 4.21 -3.60 17.33
CA LEU A 36 4.31 -3.82 15.89
C LEU A 36 3.28 -2.96 15.15
N VAL A 37 3.74 -2.21 14.15
CA VAL A 37 2.92 -1.36 13.30
C VAL A 37 3.11 -1.75 11.84
N VAL A 38 2.00 -1.93 11.13
CA VAL A 38 1.99 -2.24 9.69
C VAL A 38 1.76 -0.96 8.90
N HIS A 39 2.55 -0.79 7.85
CA HIS A 39 2.53 0.35 6.95
C HIS A 39 2.11 -0.12 5.56
N GLY A 40 1.14 0.57 4.97
CA GLY A 40 0.76 0.47 3.57
C GLY A 40 1.03 1.80 2.90
N VAL A 41 2.00 1.87 1.98
CA VAL A 41 2.38 3.11 1.29
C VAL A 41 2.10 2.97 -0.19
N TYR A 42 1.31 3.88 -0.75
CA TYR A 42 1.04 3.91 -2.17
C TYR A 42 2.31 4.37 -2.89
N CYS A 43 2.75 3.59 -3.87
CA CYS A 43 4.07 3.75 -4.49
C CYS A 43 4.10 4.85 -5.55
N ALA A 44 3.29 5.90 -5.42
CA ALA A 44 3.32 7.05 -6.31
C ALA A 44 2.73 8.28 -5.63
N SER A 45 3.21 9.45 -6.02
CA SER A 45 2.55 10.71 -5.69
C SER A 45 1.37 10.93 -6.62
N LEU A 46 0.23 11.33 -6.05
CA LEU A 46 -0.89 11.80 -6.86
C LEU A 46 -0.56 13.18 -7.45
N PRO A 47 -0.99 13.50 -8.68
CA PRO A 47 -0.64 14.74 -9.33
C PRO A 47 -1.30 15.93 -8.63
N MET A 48 -0.55 17.03 -8.46
CA MET A 48 -1.04 18.25 -7.80
C MET A 48 -2.26 18.86 -8.49
N LEU A 49 -2.42 18.65 -9.80
CA LEU A 49 -3.53 19.16 -10.60
C LEU A 49 -4.86 18.43 -10.35
N CYS A 50 -4.85 17.30 -9.61
CA CYS A 50 -6.08 16.62 -9.23
C CYS A 50 -6.51 17.02 -7.81
N PRO A 51 -7.47 17.94 -7.64
CA PRO A 51 -7.92 18.37 -6.31
C PRO A 51 -8.56 17.23 -5.51
N GLU A 52 -9.33 16.35 -6.17
CA GLU A 52 -9.96 15.17 -5.54
C GLU A 52 -8.91 14.16 -5.04
N GLY A 53 -7.79 14.02 -5.75
CA GLY A 53 -6.68 13.16 -5.36
C GLY A 53 -6.03 13.58 -4.04
N ARG A 54 -6.08 14.87 -3.68
CA ARG A 54 -5.48 15.38 -2.43
C ARG A 54 -6.21 14.90 -1.17
N GLY A 55 -7.49 14.53 -1.30
CA GLY A 55 -8.28 13.97 -0.20
C GLY A 55 -8.05 12.47 0.04
N LEU A 56 -7.29 11.80 -0.84
CA LEU A 56 -7.07 10.36 -0.74
C LEU A 56 -5.94 10.03 0.23
N ILE A 57 -6.15 8.97 1.00
CA ILE A 57 -5.12 8.43 1.88
C ILE A 57 -4.17 7.57 1.03
N VAL A 58 -2.90 7.95 1.02
CA VAL A 58 -1.79 7.26 0.33
C VAL A 58 -0.83 6.56 1.30
N HIS A 59 -1.04 6.72 2.60
CA HIS A 59 -0.28 6.04 3.64
C HIS A 59 -1.21 5.59 4.76
N VAL A 60 -1.33 4.28 4.92
CA VAL A 60 -2.05 3.64 6.02
C VAL A 60 -1.02 3.14 7.03
N ARG A 61 -1.19 3.48 8.31
CA ARG A 61 -0.34 3.02 9.41
C ARG A 61 -1.23 2.61 10.58
N THR A 62 -1.19 1.33 10.96
CA THR A 62 -2.05 0.82 12.04
C THR A 62 -1.52 -0.51 12.60
N LYS A 63 -2.18 -1.02 13.64
CA LYS A 63 -1.93 -2.36 14.19
C LYS A 63 -2.28 -3.45 13.16
N PRO A 64 -1.61 -4.61 13.19
CA PRO A 64 -1.87 -5.71 12.26
C PRO A 64 -3.34 -6.12 12.15
N GLU A 65 -4.05 -6.16 13.28
CA GLU A 65 -5.45 -6.62 13.37
C GLU A 65 -6.40 -5.75 12.52
N ALA A 66 -6.14 -4.43 12.47
CA ALA A 66 -6.99 -3.46 11.77
C ALA A 66 -6.49 -3.16 10.35
N PHE A 67 -5.30 -3.64 9.98
CA PHE A 67 -4.63 -3.24 8.74
C PHE A 67 -5.43 -3.65 7.50
N GLY A 68 -5.89 -4.91 7.43
CA GLY A 68 -6.55 -5.44 6.24
C GLY A 68 -7.78 -4.63 5.82
N ASP A 69 -8.69 -4.32 6.75
CA ASP A 69 -9.94 -3.62 6.44
C ASP A 69 -9.70 -2.15 6.10
N LEU A 70 -8.85 -1.47 6.86
CA LEU A 70 -8.47 -0.08 6.57
C LEU A 70 -7.78 0.04 5.20
N MET A 71 -6.85 -0.85 4.93
CA MET A 71 -6.10 -0.87 3.69
C MET A 71 -6.99 -1.15 2.48
N ARG A 72 -7.91 -2.13 2.57
CA ARG A 72 -8.88 -2.40 1.51
C ARG A 72 -9.75 -1.18 1.19
N LYS A 73 -10.25 -0.48 2.22
CA LYS A 73 -11.05 0.74 2.03
C LYS A 73 -10.27 1.81 1.25
N HIS A 74 -9.04 2.09 1.66
CA HIS A 74 -8.23 3.14 1.03
C HIS A 74 -7.74 2.74 -0.37
N ALA A 75 -7.31 1.49 -0.55
CA ALA A 75 -6.93 0.97 -1.85
C ALA A 75 -8.10 1.01 -2.85
N SER A 76 -9.33 0.68 -2.42
CA SER A 76 -10.51 0.74 -3.29
C SER A 76 -10.90 2.16 -3.66
N ALA A 77 -10.81 3.12 -2.72
CA ALA A 77 -11.05 4.53 -3.02
C ALA A 77 -10.04 5.05 -4.07
N LEU A 78 -8.77 4.72 -3.88
CA LEU A 78 -7.70 5.18 -4.76
C LEU A 78 -7.74 4.51 -6.14
N GLU A 79 -8.09 3.23 -6.20
CA GLU A 79 -8.34 2.50 -7.44
C GLU A 79 -9.54 3.03 -8.22
N SER A 80 -10.64 3.33 -7.53
CA SER A 80 -11.83 3.92 -8.15
C SER A 80 -11.49 5.29 -8.76
N HIS A 81 -10.76 6.13 -8.02
CA HIS A 81 -10.34 7.44 -8.50
C HIS A 81 -9.37 7.36 -9.68
N THR A 82 -8.30 6.57 -9.55
CA THR A 82 -7.28 6.45 -10.61
C THR A 82 -7.82 5.79 -11.88
N THR A 83 -8.89 5.01 -11.79
CA THR A 83 -9.62 4.49 -12.96
C THR A 83 -10.43 5.57 -13.68
N ALA A 84 -11.07 6.48 -12.93
CA ALA A 84 -11.98 7.48 -13.48
C ALA A 84 -11.29 8.80 -13.86
N CYS A 85 -10.21 9.16 -13.18
CA CYS A 85 -9.53 10.43 -13.36
C CYS A 85 -8.43 10.33 -14.43
N GLY A 86 -8.63 10.99 -15.57
CA GLY A 86 -7.64 11.02 -16.67
C GLY A 86 -6.27 11.58 -16.27
N VAL A 87 -6.20 12.44 -15.25
CA VAL A 87 -4.95 12.98 -14.72
C VAL A 87 -4.18 11.95 -13.87
N CYS A 88 -4.90 11.08 -13.17
CA CYS A 88 -4.32 10.12 -12.23
C CYS A 88 -4.15 8.71 -12.82
N ALA A 89 -4.67 8.44 -14.03
CA ALA A 89 -4.65 7.13 -14.66
C ALA A 89 -3.22 6.57 -14.82
N ASP A 90 -2.28 7.39 -15.29
CA ASP A 90 -0.89 6.97 -15.52
C ASP A 90 -0.13 6.70 -14.22
N VAL A 91 -0.56 7.31 -13.11
CA VAL A 91 0.05 7.16 -11.79
C VAL A 91 -0.12 5.73 -11.26
N ARG A 92 -1.27 5.10 -11.54
CA ARG A 92 -1.57 3.72 -11.11
C ARG A 92 -0.60 2.71 -11.71
N GLY A 93 -0.34 2.79 -13.01
CA GLY A 93 0.61 1.89 -13.66
C GLY A 93 2.03 2.02 -13.08
N GLY A 94 2.46 3.25 -12.79
CA GLY A 94 3.75 3.50 -12.13
C GLY A 94 3.82 2.96 -10.69
N ALA A 95 2.74 3.13 -9.92
CA ALA A 95 2.65 2.61 -8.56
C ALA A 95 2.74 1.08 -8.52
N ILE A 96 1.99 0.39 -9.38
CA ILE A 96 1.98 -1.08 -9.47
C ILE A 96 3.38 -1.62 -9.78
N ARG A 97 4.06 -1.08 -10.79
CA ARG A 97 5.41 -1.54 -11.15
C ARG A 97 6.40 -1.39 -9.99
N ARG A 98 6.38 -0.24 -9.29
CA ARG A 98 7.26 0.00 -8.14
C ARG A 98 6.90 -0.89 -6.95
N ALA A 99 5.61 -1.14 -6.74
CA ALA A 99 5.17 -1.97 -5.65
C ALA A 99 5.60 -3.43 -5.83
N LEU A 100 5.36 -3.99 -7.01
CA LEU A 100 5.79 -5.35 -7.36
C LEU A 100 7.31 -5.52 -7.34
N ALA A 101 8.07 -4.50 -7.77
CA ALA A 101 9.53 -4.52 -7.71
C ALA A 101 10.08 -4.57 -6.28
N SER A 102 9.29 -4.20 -5.26
CA SER A 102 9.69 -4.33 -3.86
C SER A 102 9.47 -5.72 -3.27
N LEU A 103 8.76 -6.60 -4.01
CA LEU A 103 8.42 -7.96 -3.57
C LEU A 103 9.42 -9.02 -4.06
N GLY A 104 10.27 -8.69 -5.03
CA GLY A 104 11.32 -9.55 -5.59
C GLY A 104 12.70 -9.19 -5.07
#